data_AF-W0UBN1-F1
#
_entry.id   AF-W0UBN1-F1
#
_cell.length_a   1.000
_cell.length_b   1.000
_cell.length_c   1.000
_cell.angle_alpha   90.00
_cell.angle_beta   90.00
_cell.angle_gamma   90.00
#
_symmetry.space_group_name_H-M   'P 1'
#
loop_
_entity.id
_entity.type
_entity.pdbx_description
1 polymer ?
#
loop_
_entity_poly.entity_id
_entity_poly.type
_entity_poly.pdbx_seq_one_letter_code
_entity_poly.pdbx_strand_id
1 'polypeptide(L)'
;ELRHGQTQAHTISHYNMFFNGLHDYTHMHDRVWYLSVPKSYFEDAMSAGPFEFVTAISFSFEYVLTNLLFMPFMSGAAYNGDMATVTFGFSAQSDESRHMTLGLEVVKFILEQDPGNVPIVQKWLDKWFW
;
A
#
# COMPACT_ATOMS: atom_id res chain seq x y z
N GLU A 1 3.98 -8.21 -1.14
CA GLU A 1 2.55 -8.40 -0.74
C GLU A 1 2.30 -9.59 0.19
N LEU A 2 2.22 -10.84 -0.27
CA LEU A 2 1.88 -11.97 0.64
C LEU A 2 2.84 -12.09 1.84
N ARG A 3 4.15 -11.92 1.58
CA ARG A 3 5.18 -11.83 2.62
C ARG A 3 4.81 -10.77 3.67
N HIS A 4 4.47 -9.56 3.24
CA HIS A 4 4.16 -8.44 4.13
C HIS A 4 2.93 -8.75 4.99
N GLY A 5 1.84 -9.24 4.39
CA GLY A 5 0.63 -9.58 5.13
C GLY A 5 0.87 -10.63 6.23
N GLN A 6 1.66 -11.67 5.93
CA GLN A 6 2.01 -12.69 6.92
C GLN A 6 2.96 -12.17 8.00
N THR A 7 4.02 -11.44 7.62
CA THR A 7 4.99 -10.92 8.59
C THR A 7 4.39 -9.84 9.48
N GLN A 8 3.49 -9.00 8.96
CA GLN A 8 2.76 -8.02 9.77
C GLN A 8 1.87 -8.71 10.80
N ALA A 9 1.14 -9.76 10.42
CA ALA A 9 0.36 -10.56 11.35
C ALA A 9 1.25 -11.16 12.47
N HIS A 10 2.42 -11.67 12.12
CA HIS A 10 3.39 -12.18 13.10
C HIS A 10 3.99 -11.05 13.98
N THR A 11 4.35 -9.90 13.41
CA THR A 11 4.87 -8.73 14.14
C THR A 11 3.88 -8.24 15.18
N ILE A 12 2.59 -8.13 14.82
CA ILE A 12 1.53 -7.64 15.70
C ILE A 12 1.01 -8.71 16.67
N SER A 13 1.31 -10.00 16.42
CA SER A 13 0.81 -11.11 17.24
C SER A 13 1.14 -10.98 18.73
N HIS A 14 2.34 -10.51 19.08
CA HIS A 14 2.73 -10.33 20.47
C HIS A 14 1.96 -9.16 21.11
N TYR A 15 1.82 -8.04 20.41
CA TYR A 15 1.02 -6.90 20.88
C TYR A 15 -0.44 -7.29 21.16
N ASN A 16 -1.03 -8.12 20.30
CA ASN A 16 -2.40 -8.59 20.46
C ASN A 16 -2.63 -9.39 21.77
N MET A 17 -1.59 -9.98 22.37
CA MET A 17 -1.72 -10.66 23.66
C MET A 17 -1.83 -9.70 24.85
N PHE A 18 -1.31 -8.48 24.72
CA PHE A 18 -1.17 -7.52 25.83
C PHE A 18 -2.00 -6.25 25.67
N PHE A 19 -2.50 -5.97 24.46
CA PHE A 19 -3.25 -4.76 24.14
C PHE A 19 -4.59 -5.09 23.46
N ASN A 20 -5.61 -4.28 23.77
CA ASN A 20 -6.92 -4.38 23.14
C ASN A 20 -6.90 -3.82 21.70
N GLY A 21 -7.94 -4.12 20.93
CA GLY A 21 -8.17 -3.53 19.59
C GLY A 21 -7.47 -4.24 18.42
N LEU A 22 -6.67 -5.29 18.65
CA LEU A 22 -5.90 -5.99 17.62
C LEU A 22 -6.44 -7.40 17.26
N HIS A 23 -7.48 -7.86 17.94
CA HIS A 23 -7.86 -9.29 18.01
C HIS A 23 -8.70 -9.81 16.83
N ASP A 24 -9.26 -8.94 15.99
CA ASP A 24 -10.22 -9.34 14.95
C ASP A 24 -10.12 -8.45 13.69
N TYR A 25 -8.88 -8.14 13.29
CA TYR A 25 -8.60 -7.11 12.28
C TYR A 25 -9.26 -7.39 10.91
N THR A 26 -9.39 -8.65 10.48
CA THR A 26 -10.03 -9.00 9.21
C THR A 26 -11.54 -8.77 9.23
N HIS A 27 -12.21 -9.25 10.28
CA HIS A 27 -13.66 -9.07 10.42
C HIS A 27 -14.01 -7.59 10.63
N MET A 28 -13.19 -6.85 11.39
CA MET A 28 -13.32 -5.40 11.59
C MET A 28 -13.12 -4.61 10.30
N HIS A 29 -12.08 -4.94 9.50
CA HIS A 29 -11.82 -4.30 8.20
C HIS A 29 -13.05 -4.30 7.30
N ASP A 30 -13.84 -5.37 7.35
CA ASP A 30 -15.04 -5.51 6.53
C ASP A 30 -16.28 -4.75 7.02
N ARG A 31 -16.32 -4.29 8.28
CA ARG A 31 -17.57 -3.89 8.96
C ARG A 31 -17.49 -2.57 9.71
N VAL A 32 -16.31 -2.18 10.20
CA VAL A 32 -16.14 -0.95 10.99
C VAL A 32 -16.16 0.26 10.06
N TRP A 33 -16.96 1.26 10.41
CA TRP A 33 -17.26 2.40 9.54
C TRP A 33 -16.02 3.13 9.01
N TYR A 34 -15.01 3.43 9.83
CA TYR A 34 -13.83 4.15 9.36
C TYR A 34 -12.88 3.25 8.55
N LEU A 35 -12.99 1.93 8.71
CA LEU A 35 -12.23 0.96 7.89
C LEU A 35 -12.87 0.74 6.53
N SER A 36 -14.08 1.27 6.29
CA SER A 36 -14.64 1.31 4.93
C SER A 36 -13.78 2.15 3.99
N VAL A 37 -13.04 3.14 4.51
CA VAL A 37 -12.17 4.03 3.72
C VAL A 37 -11.04 3.26 3.01
N PRO A 38 -10.13 2.57 3.71
CA PRO A 38 -9.10 1.75 3.06
C PRO A 38 -9.70 0.57 2.30
N LYS A 39 -10.79 -0.03 2.80
CA LYS A 39 -11.47 -1.13 2.11
C LYS A 39 -11.97 -0.72 0.73
N SER A 40 -12.73 0.37 0.63
CA SER A 40 -13.29 0.82 -0.64
C SER A 40 -12.22 1.27 -1.62
N TYR A 41 -11.11 1.85 -1.14
CA TYR A 41 -9.97 2.22 -1.99
C TYR A 41 -9.40 1.00 -2.74
N PHE A 42 -9.11 -0.09 -2.02
CA PHE A 42 -8.60 -1.31 -2.63
C PHE A 42 -9.66 -2.07 -3.42
N GLU A 43 -10.92 -2.08 -2.99
CA GLU A 43 -12.01 -2.71 -3.74
C GLU A 43 -12.26 -2.00 -5.09
N ASP A 44 -12.20 -0.67 -5.14
CA ASP A 44 -12.24 0.08 -6.41
C ASP A 44 -11.09 -0.37 -7.32
N ALA A 45 -9.85 -0.35 -6.83
CA ALA A 45 -8.68 -0.74 -7.61
C ALA A 45 -8.76 -2.19 -8.12
N MET A 46 -9.17 -3.14 -7.26
CA MET A 46 -9.31 -4.56 -7.62
C MET A 46 -10.47 -4.83 -8.58
N SER A 47 -11.51 -4.00 -8.56
CA SER A 47 -12.64 -4.11 -9.47
C SER A 47 -12.41 -3.45 -10.83
N ALA A 48 -11.38 -2.61 -10.94
CA ALA A 48 -11.01 -1.92 -12.15
C ALA A 48 -10.35 -2.85 -13.19
N GLY A 49 -10.12 -2.33 -14.40
CA GLY A 49 -9.34 -3.01 -15.42
C GLY A 49 -7.85 -3.12 -15.03
N PRO A 50 -7.09 -4.04 -15.63
CA PRO A 50 -5.71 -4.32 -15.21
C PRO A 50 -4.77 -3.12 -15.36
N PHE A 51 -4.98 -2.27 -16.38
CA PHE A 51 -4.17 -1.06 -16.58
C PHE A 51 -4.47 0.03 -15.54
N GLU A 52 -5.74 0.20 -15.17
CA GLU A 52 -6.10 1.11 -14.08
C GLU A 52 -5.55 0.59 -12.75
N PHE A 53 -5.64 -0.72 -12.48
CA PHE A 53 -5.08 -1.33 -11.27
C PHE A 53 -3.58 -1.04 -11.11
N VAL A 54 -2.77 -1.24 -12.16
CA VAL A 54 -1.31 -0.97 -12.06
C VAL A 54 -1.00 0.52 -12.01
N THR A 55 -1.81 1.40 -12.61
CA THR A 55 -1.67 2.84 -12.42
C THR A 55 -2.04 3.25 -10.98
N ALA A 56 -3.11 2.69 -10.42
CA ALA A 56 -3.59 2.96 -9.08
C ALA A 56 -2.61 2.48 -8.00
N ILE A 57 -2.23 1.20 -8.06
CA ILE A 57 -1.45 0.55 -7.01
C ILE A 57 0.04 0.72 -7.27
N SER A 58 0.55 0.25 -8.41
CA SER A 58 2.01 0.28 -8.63
C SER A 58 2.55 1.70 -8.78
N PHE A 59 1.88 2.59 -9.52
CA PHE A 59 2.38 3.95 -9.71
C PHE A 59 1.91 4.91 -8.61
N SER A 60 0.61 5.12 -8.44
CA SER A 60 0.14 6.13 -7.49
C SER A 60 0.45 5.75 -6.04
N PHE A 61 0.11 4.53 -5.61
CA PHE A 61 0.31 4.10 -4.23
C PHE A 61 1.77 3.72 -3.90
N GLU A 62 2.34 2.77 -4.63
CA GLU A 62 3.66 2.16 -4.34
C GLU A 62 4.85 3.03 -4.79
N TYR A 63 4.65 4.05 -5.64
CA TYR A 63 5.71 4.96 -6.07
C TYR A 63 5.50 6.41 -5.60
N VAL A 64 4.38 7.05 -5.99
CA VAL A 64 4.15 8.48 -5.69
C VAL A 64 3.90 8.73 -4.20
N LEU A 65 3.03 7.92 -3.59
CA LEU A 65 2.54 8.16 -2.23
C LEU A 65 3.19 7.27 -1.16
N THR A 66 3.95 6.24 -1.55
CA THR A 66 4.44 5.18 -0.65
C THR A 66 5.16 5.73 0.59
N ASN A 67 5.99 6.77 0.43
CA ASN A 67 6.73 7.34 1.56
C ASN A 67 5.83 8.03 2.58
N LEU A 68 4.66 8.53 2.19
CA LEU A 68 3.69 9.13 3.12
C LEU A 68 3.03 8.08 4.01
N LEU A 69 3.06 6.80 3.61
CA LEU A 69 2.62 5.68 4.44
C LEU A 69 3.79 5.04 5.16
N PHE A 70 4.81 4.60 4.43
CA PHE A 70 5.90 3.79 4.98
C PHE A 70 6.72 4.56 6.03
N MET A 71 7.14 5.78 5.71
CA MET A 71 8.06 6.51 6.59
C MET A 71 7.44 6.88 7.94
N PRO A 72 6.21 7.42 8.03
CA PRO A 72 5.61 7.74 9.32
C PRO A 72 5.48 6.54 10.26
N PHE A 73 5.05 5.38 9.76
CA PHE A 73 4.90 4.18 10.60
C PHE A 73 6.27 3.61 11.03
N MET A 74 7.19 3.40 10.08
CA MET A 74 8.48 2.75 10.39
C MET A 74 9.40 3.65 11.21
N SER A 75 9.44 4.96 10.92
CA SER A 75 10.19 5.90 11.75
C SER A 75 9.50 6.13 13.09
N GLY A 76 8.16 6.26 13.13
CA GLY A 76 7.41 6.37 14.37
C GLY A 76 7.70 5.22 15.33
N ALA A 77 7.77 3.98 14.83
CA ALA A 77 8.20 2.82 15.60
C ALA A 77 9.62 2.99 16.19
N ALA A 78 10.58 3.42 15.37
CA ALA A 78 11.96 3.65 15.80
C ALA A 78 12.05 4.71 16.92
N TYR A 79 11.33 5.82 16.78
CA TYR A 79 11.32 6.92 17.77
C TYR A 79 10.60 6.56 19.08
N ASN A 80 9.84 5.46 19.12
CA ASN A 80 9.08 5.03 20.31
C ASN A 80 9.54 3.67 20.86
N GLY A 81 10.67 3.13 20.39
CA GLY A 81 11.22 1.87 20.91
C GLY A 81 10.45 0.61 20.50
N ASP A 82 9.60 0.68 19.46
CA ASP A 82 8.95 -0.50 18.87
C ASP A 82 9.95 -1.24 17.97
N MET A 83 10.65 -2.20 18.58
CA MET A 83 11.65 -3.02 17.90
C MET A 83 11.04 -3.97 16.86
N ALA A 84 9.80 -4.42 17.02
CA ALA A 84 9.22 -5.41 16.11
C ALA A 84 8.81 -4.75 14.78
N THR A 85 8.14 -3.60 14.86
CA THR A 85 7.69 -2.85 13.69
C THR A 85 8.85 -2.23 12.93
N VAL A 86 9.85 -1.65 13.62
CA VAL A 86 11.03 -1.11 12.92
C VAL A 86 11.82 -2.22 12.21
N THR A 87 11.91 -3.41 12.79
CA THR A 87 12.58 -4.57 12.16
C THR A 87 11.85 -5.02 10.89
N PHE A 88 10.52 -5.06 10.91
CA PHE A 88 9.72 -5.27 9.70
C PHE A 88 10.03 -4.20 8.65
N GLY A 89 10.03 -2.92 9.04
CA GLY A 89 10.35 -1.80 8.16
C GLY A 89 11.70 -1.97 7.45
N PHE A 90 12.78 -2.22 8.20
CA PHE A 90 14.09 -2.48 7.60
C PHE A 90 14.07 -3.69 6.65
N SER A 91 13.38 -4.77 7.02
CA SER A 91 13.29 -5.95 6.16
C SER A 91 12.51 -5.69 4.86
N ALA A 92 11.52 -4.81 4.87
CA ALA A 92 10.67 -4.54 3.72
C ALA A 92 11.31 -3.60 2.70
N GLN A 93 12.29 -2.77 3.09
CA GLN A 93 12.90 -1.75 2.21
C GLN A 93 13.36 -2.28 0.85
N SER A 94 13.97 -3.47 0.82
CA SER A 94 14.45 -4.05 -0.44
C SER A 94 13.30 -4.55 -1.33
N ASP A 95 12.15 -4.86 -0.76
CA ASP A 95 10.92 -5.20 -1.49
C ASP A 95 10.32 -3.91 -2.08
N GLU A 96 10.17 -2.87 -1.26
CA GLU A 96 9.63 -1.57 -1.67
C GLU A 96 10.43 -0.93 -2.81
N SER A 97 11.77 -1.07 -2.81
CA SER A 97 12.58 -0.54 -3.92
C SER A 97 12.25 -1.19 -5.27
N ARG A 98 11.88 -2.48 -5.26
CA ARG A 98 11.44 -3.19 -6.46
C ARG A 98 10.02 -2.77 -6.86
N HIS A 99 9.12 -2.54 -5.90
CA HIS A 99 7.76 -2.09 -6.18
C HIS A 99 7.74 -0.67 -6.75
N MET A 100 8.55 0.23 -6.19
CA MET A 100 8.76 1.59 -6.72
C MET A 100 9.26 1.56 -8.16
N THR A 101 10.23 0.69 -8.46
CA THR A 101 10.76 0.53 -9.83
C THR A 101 9.68 0.03 -10.78
N LEU A 102 8.89 -0.97 -10.38
CA LEU A 102 7.75 -1.45 -11.15
C LEU A 102 6.74 -0.32 -11.44
N GLY A 103 6.40 0.48 -10.44
CA GLY A 103 5.49 1.61 -10.56
C GLY A 103 5.91 2.61 -11.62
N LEU A 104 7.17 3.04 -11.56
CA LEU A 104 7.70 4.01 -12.52
C LEU A 104 7.72 3.45 -13.95
N GLU A 105 8.23 2.23 -14.12
CA GLU A 105 8.42 1.65 -15.45
C GLU A 105 7.09 1.26 -16.12
N VAL A 106 6.08 0.80 -15.36
CA VAL A 106 4.78 0.44 -15.95
C VAL A 106 4.04 1.64 -16.52
N VAL A 107 4.06 2.79 -15.85
CA VAL A 107 3.39 4.01 -16.37
C VAL A 107 4.13 4.58 -17.57
N LYS A 108 5.46 4.62 -17.55
CA LYS A 108 6.26 5.03 -18.72
C LYS A 108 5.97 4.12 -19.92
N PHE A 109 5.96 2.80 -19.70
CA PHE A 109 5.61 1.83 -20.73
C PHE A 109 4.23 2.13 -21.36
N ILE A 110 3.17 2.28 -20.55
CA ILE A 110 1.81 2.55 -21.04
C ILE A 110 1.77 3.84 -21.87
N LEU A 111 2.42 4.92 -21.40
CA LEU A 111 2.45 6.21 -22.07
C LEU A 111 3.20 6.16 -23.42
N GLU A 112 4.21 5.31 -23.54
CA GLU A 112 5.01 5.17 -24.76
C GLU A 112 4.39 4.23 -25.80
N GLN A 113 3.40 3.39 -25.43
CA GLN A 113 2.78 2.44 -26.37
C GLN A 113 1.85 3.11 -27.40
N ASP A 114 1.07 4.12 -27.00
CA ASP A 114 0.09 4.79 -27.87
C ASP A 114 -0.20 6.21 -27.34
N PRO A 115 -0.16 7.28 -28.17
CA PRO A 115 -0.52 8.64 -27.77
C PRO A 115 -1.94 8.77 -27.18
N GLY A 116 -2.86 7.91 -27.58
CA GLY A 116 -4.22 7.81 -27.04
C GLY A 116 -4.29 7.37 -25.58
N ASN A 117 -3.21 6.78 -25.05
CA ASN A 117 -3.13 6.38 -23.64
C ASN A 117 -2.93 7.58 -22.71
N VAL A 118 -2.31 8.68 -23.19
CA VAL A 118 -2.01 9.87 -22.38
C VAL A 118 -3.25 10.44 -21.67
N PRO A 119 -4.37 10.75 -22.36
CA PRO A 119 -5.57 11.25 -21.68
C PRO A 119 -6.22 10.23 -20.73
N ILE A 120 -6.05 8.93 -20.99
CA ILE A 120 -6.58 7.86 -20.13
C ILE A 120 -5.78 7.80 -18.82
N VAL A 121 -4.44 7.73 -18.93
CA VAL A 121 -3.54 7.70 -17.77
C VAL A 121 -3.69 8.97 -16.96
N GLN A 122 -3.77 10.16 -17.58
CA GLN A 122 -3.98 11.41 -16.85
C GLN A 122 -5.24 11.36 -15.97
N LYS A 123 -6.35 10.87 -16.51
CA LYS A 123 -7.60 10.72 -15.74
C LYS A 123 -7.43 9.77 -14.54
N TRP A 124 -6.66 8.68 -14.71
CA TRP A 124 -6.34 7.78 -13.60
C TRP A 124 -5.41 8.43 -12.57
N LEU A 125 -4.43 9.22 -12.99
CA LEU A 125 -3.57 9.97 -12.07
C LEU A 125 -4.38 10.94 -11.22
N ASP A 126 -5.28 11.70 -11.85
CA ASP A 126 -6.17 12.63 -11.14
C ASP A 126 -7.07 11.89 -10.13
N LYS A 127 -7.64 10.74 -10.54
CA LYS A 127 -8.48 9.90 -9.67
C LYS A 127 -7.69 9.34 -8.47
N TRP A 128 -6.55 8.71 -8.71
CA TRP A 128 -5.82 7.94 -7.70
C TRP A 128 -4.85 8.76 -6.86
N PHE A 129 -4.65 10.03 -7.22
CA PHE A 129 -4.03 11.02 -6.34
C PHE A 129 -5.00 11.49 -5.23
N TRP A 130 -6.29 11.59 -5.55
CA TRP A 130 -7.34 12.07 -4.64
C TRP A 130 -7.88 10.96 -3.75
#